data_AF-A0AAF0FSH0-F1
#
_entry.id   AF-A0AAF0FSH0-F1
#
_cell.length_a   1.000
_cell.length_b   1.000
_cell.length_c   1.000
_cell.angle_alpha   90.00
_cell.angle_beta   90.00
_cell.angle_gamma   90.00
#
_symmetry.space_group_name_H-M   'P 1'
#
loop_
_entity.id
_entity.type
_entity.pdbx_description
1 polymer ?
#
loop_
_entity_poly.entity_id
_entity_poly.type
_entity_poly.pdbx_seq_one_letter_code
_entity_poly.pdbx_strand_id
1 'polypeptide(L)'
;MAVSMFKDILERTKFTKISRLHVVVAIPLLITIYAVSRISYYIVQQEGISSGITSIESLDTITLGLLGFYALYVIGSSFSIYKLYDNLIDHILYSSILVYNWCKELDCDYQGVIRTGLERRKIPSPVTTVIVNVLTAGAAYPVLLGLFEKYISMHWFSEEKALFKKTRVKVKSTASILFDIALLFLTLGVYMVYWIFRSIQRYNKHIEAIHSKHPHPPTIPTQEFPSETKSLALVLGILLFFTGLYSLAILIIPWIFPVMILGFGFMLPYIAYLSRGRSLLKQSLTVLFFEYVYMLTLAVIGLAAYPYYSSTILKGFEEQTREIISSNNFMEVATMIFLNNVKISAVALVPIIGMAYAGYALSLTGFVYGLIIGTLMEKSVSQAIGALSILVAPHAPLELYSYALSLSIATRIGREPSGSLALKAILSITILLAAAFIEAILIVGFPFIPESSPPGF
;
A
#
# COMPACT_ATOMS: atom_id res chain seq x y z
N MET A 1 -40.31 -34.31 -7.46
CA MET A 1 -39.13 -34.32 -8.36
C MET A 1 -38.14 -33.19 -8.03
N ALA A 2 -38.53 -31.91 -8.03
CA ALA A 2 -37.62 -30.81 -7.71
C ALA A 2 -37.06 -30.86 -6.26
N VAL A 3 -37.89 -31.19 -5.28
CA VAL A 3 -37.49 -31.30 -3.86
C VAL A 3 -36.53 -32.47 -3.61
N SER A 4 -36.73 -33.61 -4.27
CA SER A 4 -35.83 -34.77 -4.14
C SER A 4 -34.48 -34.53 -4.83
N MET A 5 -34.47 -33.89 -6.00
CA MET A 5 -33.22 -33.45 -6.64
C MET A 5 -32.44 -32.46 -5.77
N PHE A 6 -33.13 -31.55 -5.08
CA PHE A 6 -32.48 -30.56 -4.23
C PHE A 6 -31.84 -31.21 -3.00
N LYS A 7 -32.53 -32.18 -2.40
CA LYS A 7 -32.00 -32.97 -1.28
C LYS A 7 -30.78 -33.79 -1.69
N ASP A 8 -30.81 -34.41 -2.87
CA ASP A 8 -29.66 -35.13 -3.43
C ASP A 8 -28.46 -34.22 -3.69
N ILE A 9 -28.67 -33.00 -4.18
CA ILE A 9 -27.61 -32.00 -4.39
C ILE A 9 -26.97 -31.61 -3.05
N LEU A 10 -27.78 -31.39 -2.01
CA LEU A 10 -27.29 -31.05 -0.67
C LEU A 10 -26.46 -32.18 -0.09
N GLU A 11 -27.00 -33.41 -0.06
CA GLU A 11 -26.31 -34.57 0.52
C GLU A 11 -24.99 -34.92 -0.19
N ARG A 12 -24.90 -34.63 -1.50
CA ARG A 12 -23.68 -34.86 -2.29
C ARG A 12 -22.68 -33.71 -2.24
N THR A 13 -23.07 -32.54 -1.75
CA THR A 13 -22.19 -31.38 -1.66
C THR A 13 -21.06 -31.68 -0.67
N LYS A 14 -19.80 -31.57 -1.12
CA LYS A 14 -18.61 -31.73 -0.29
C LYS A 14 -17.88 -30.40 -0.19
N PHE A 15 -17.72 -29.91 1.03
CA PHE A 15 -16.91 -28.72 1.30
C PHE A 15 -15.43 -29.11 1.40
N THR A 16 -14.65 -28.71 0.41
CA THR A 16 -13.22 -29.05 0.32
C THR A 16 -12.36 -27.96 0.95
N LYS A 17 -11.42 -28.38 1.80
CA LYS A 17 -10.39 -27.48 2.33
C LYS A 17 -9.36 -27.17 1.24
N ILE A 18 -8.87 -25.94 1.21
CA ILE A 18 -7.80 -25.50 0.31
C ILE A 18 -6.44 -25.93 0.89
N SER A 19 -5.57 -26.48 0.04
CA SER A 19 -4.22 -26.91 0.44
C SER A 19 -3.35 -25.74 0.88
N ARG A 20 -2.48 -25.95 1.88
CA ARG A 20 -1.51 -24.93 2.30
C ARG A 20 -0.32 -24.78 1.34
N LEU A 21 -0.19 -25.66 0.34
CA LEU A 21 0.92 -25.63 -0.63
C LEU A 21 0.96 -24.35 -1.47
N HIS A 22 -0.15 -23.61 -1.59
CA HIS A 22 -0.19 -22.31 -2.25
C HIS A 22 0.79 -21.29 -1.67
N VAL A 23 1.24 -21.47 -0.42
CA VAL A 23 2.26 -20.60 0.22
C VAL A 23 3.58 -20.62 -0.55
N VAL A 24 3.90 -21.71 -1.27
CA VAL A 24 5.12 -21.85 -2.08
C VAL A 24 5.21 -20.80 -3.20
N VAL A 25 4.07 -20.24 -3.64
CA VAL A 25 4.02 -19.17 -4.66
C VAL A 25 4.79 -17.92 -4.22
N ALA A 26 4.92 -17.67 -2.92
CA ALA A 26 5.68 -16.53 -2.42
C ALA A 26 7.20 -16.71 -2.60
N ILE A 27 7.71 -17.93 -2.71
CA ILE A 27 9.16 -18.19 -2.77
C ILE A 27 9.81 -17.58 -4.02
N PRO A 28 9.28 -17.79 -5.25
CA PRO A 28 9.83 -17.12 -6.43
C PRO A 28 9.73 -15.59 -6.37
N LEU A 29 8.71 -15.03 -5.70
CA LEU A 29 8.59 -13.58 -5.49
C LEU A 29 9.71 -13.04 -4.60
N LEU A 30 10.03 -13.73 -3.49
CA LEU A 30 11.13 -13.34 -2.60
C LEU A 30 12.46 -13.24 -3.34
N ILE A 31 12.76 -14.25 -4.16
CA ILE A 31 13.96 -14.30 -4.99
C ILE A 31 13.96 -13.15 -6.02
N THR A 32 12.80 -12.87 -6.61
CA THR A 32 12.67 -11.78 -7.59
C THR A 32 12.85 -10.41 -6.94
N ILE A 33 12.26 -10.16 -5.77
CA ILE A 33 12.39 -8.87 -5.05
C ILE A 33 13.86 -8.59 -4.75
N TYR A 34 14.62 -9.61 -4.34
CA TYR A 34 16.06 -9.50 -4.16
C TYR A 34 16.77 -9.06 -5.45
N ALA A 35 16.49 -9.75 -6.57
CA ALA A 35 17.11 -9.45 -7.86
C ALA A 35 16.76 -8.03 -8.35
N VAL A 36 15.47 -7.66 -8.29
CA VAL A 36 14.98 -6.32 -8.66
C VAL A 36 15.63 -5.25 -7.81
N SER A 37 15.76 -5.45 -6.49
CA SER A 37 16.41 -4.46 -5.61
C SER A 37 17.86 -4.21 -6.01
N ARG A 38 18.60 -5.27 -6.35
CA ARG A 38 19.99 -5.15 -6.84
C ARG A 38 20.06 -4.42 -8.18
N ILE A 39 19.17 -4.74 -9.12
CA ILE A 39 19.10 -4.06 -10.41
C ILE A 39 18.76 -2.59 -10.24
N SER A 40 17.75 -2.26 -9.44
CA SER A 40 17.37 -0.88 -9.16
C SER A 40 18.52 -0.10 -8.53
N TYR A 41 19.26 -0.70 -7.58
CA TYR A 41 20.47 -0.08 -7.05
C TYR A 41 21.53 0.16 -8.12
N TYR A 42 21.76 -0.83 -8.99
CA TYR A 42 22.73 -0.71 -10.08
C TYR A 42 22.36 0.41 -11.06
N ILE A 43 21.09 0.47 -11.46
CA ILE A 43 20.55 1.53 -12.33
C ILE A 43 20.79 2.90 -11.68
N VAL A 44 20.42 3.04 -10.40
CA VAL A 44 20.64 4.29 -9.67
C VAL A 44 22.13 4.66 -9.72
N GLN A 45 23.05 3.75 -9.38
CA GLN A 45 24.49 4.04 -9.39
C GLN A 45 25.04 4.43 -10.77
N GLN A 46 24.54 3.83 -11.85
CA GLN A 46 25.04 4.07 -13.21
C GLN A 46 24.46 5.32 -13.87
N GLU A 47 23.17 5.63 -13.66
CA GLU A 47 22.56 6.86 -14.20
C GLU A 47 23.21 8.13 -13.62
N GLY A 48 23.83 8.05 -12.43
CA GLY A 48 24.62 9.15 -11.87
C GLY A 48 26.04 9.35 -12.44
N ILE A 49 26.50 8.49 -13.36
CA ILE A 49 27.89 8.52 -13.86
C ILE A 49 28.00 9.01 -15.32
N SER A 50 27.02 8.80 -16.20
CA SER A 50 26.98 9.48 -17.52
C SER A 50 25.77 9.05 -18.33
N SER A 51 25.19 9.99 -19.07
CA SER A 51 24.13 9.84 -20.07
C SER A 51 24.49 8.86 -21.20
N GLY A 52 24.38 7.57 -20.94
CA GLY A 52 24.56 6.50 -21.92
C GLY A 52 23.65 5.34 -21.58
N ILE A 53 22.87 4.89 -22.57
CA ILE A 53 22.05 3.67 -22.48
C ILE A 53 22.92 2.54 -21.95
N THR A 54 22.65 2.06 -20.73
CA THR A 54 23.40 0.98 -20.10
C THR A 54 23.31 -0.29 -20.95
N SER A 55 24.45 -0.88 -21.32
CA SER A 55 24.47 -2.28 -21.73
C SER A 55 24.18 -3.14 -20.49
N ILE A 56 23.15 -3.98 -20.62
CA ILE A 56 22.74 -5.00 -19.63
C ILE A 56 23.90 -5.96 -19.27
N GLU A 57 24.96 -5.98 -20.07
CA GLU A 57 26.17 -6.80 -19.94
C GLU A 57 26.94 -6.61 -18.62
N SER A 58 26.68 -5.52 -17.90
CA SER A 58 27.33 -5.21 -16.63
C SER A 58 26.61 -5.75 -15.39
N LEU A 59 25.41 -6.33 -15.54
CA LEU A 59 24.73 -7.06 -14.48
C LEU A 59 25.33 -8.46 -14.34
N ASP A 60 25.60 -8.90 -13.10
CA ASP A 60 26.10 -10.25 -12.87
C ASP A 60 25.11 -11.30 -13.39
N THR A 61 25.63 -12.38 -14.01
CA THR A 61 24.82 -13.45 -14.61
C THR A 61 23.87 -14.10 -13.59
N ILE A 62 24.23 -14.06 -12.31
CA ILE A 62 23.43 -14.56 -11.21
C ILE A 62 22.14 -13.73 -11.07
N THR A 63 22.23 -12.40 -11.01
CA THR A 63 21.08 -11.49 -10.85
C THR A 63 20.14 -11.59 -12.05
N LEU A 64 20.67 -11.70 -13.26
CA LEU A 64 19.88 -11.96 -14.46
C LEU A 64 19.20 -13.35 -14.41
N GLY A 65 19.91 -14.38 -13.93
CA GLY A 65 19.34 -15.71 -13.73
C GLY A 65 18.21 -15.73 -12.69
N LEU A 66 18.33 -14.94 -11.62
CA LEU A 66 17.31 -14.82 -10.58
C LEU A 66 16.01 -14.15 -11.09
N LEU A 67 16.07 -13.30 -12.11
CA LEU A 67 14.86 -12.75 -12.75
C LEU A 67 13.98 -13.83 -13.40
N GLY A 68 14.55 -14.98 -13.77
CA GLY A 68 13.76 -16.13 -14.26
C GLY A 68 12.72 -16.62 -13.25
N PHE A 69 12.95 -16.41 -11.95
CA PHE A 69 11.98 -16.72 -10.90
C PHE A 69 10.73 -15.83 -10.97
N TYR A 70 10.80 -14.67 -11.63
CA TYR A 70 9.63 -13.83 -11.83
C TYR A 70 8.59 -14.52 -12.71
N ALA A 71 9.02 -15.19 -13.78
CA ALA A 71 8.12 -15.97 -14.62
C ALA A 71 7.45 -17.09 -13.82
N LEU A 72 8.21 -17.79 -12.97
CA LEU A 72 7.67 -18.79 -12.04
C LEU A 72 6.66 -18.18 -11.05
N TYR A 73 6.92 -16.98 -10.55
CA TYR A 73 5.97 -16.25 -9.72
C TYR A 73 4.68 -15.93 -10.49
N VAL A 74 4.76 -15.41 -11.71
CA VAL A 74 3.58 -15.07 -12.53
C VAL A 74 2.74 -16.31 -12.82
N ILE A 75 3.37 -17.42 -13.19
CA ILE A 75 2.68 -18.69 -13.45
C ILE A 75 2.06 -19.23 -12.16
N GLY A 76 2.84 -19.32 -11.09
CA GLY A 76 2.40 -19.87 -9.79
C GLY A 76 1.28 -19.05 -9.15
N SER A 77 1.39 -17.72 -9.17
CA SER A 77 0.36 -16.80 -8.67
C SER A 77 -0.92 -16.87 -9.50
N SER A 78 -0.82 -17.01 -10.81
CA SER A 78 -1.98 -17.17 -11.69
C SER A 78 -2.72 -18.48 -11.43
N PHE A 79 -1.99 -19.60 -11.34
CA PHE A 79 -2.60 -20.89 -10.97
C PHE A 79 -3.22 -20.85 -9.58
N SER A 80 -2.51 -20.26 -8.62
CA SER A 80 -3.00 -20.13 -7.25
C SER A 80 -4.28 -19.30 -7.19
N ILE A 81 -4.33 -18.13 -7.82
CA ILE A 81 -5.49 -17.26 -7.72
C ILE A 81 -6.71 -17.85 -8.41
N TYR A 82 -6.50 -18.55 -9.55
CA TYR A 82 -7.54 -19.33 -10.20
C TYR A 82 -8.16 -20.32 -9.20
N LYS A 83 -7.34 -21.18 -8.59
CA LYS A 83 -7.83 -22.19 -7.65
C LYS A 83 -8.49 -21.61 -6.41
N LEU A 84 -7.99 -20.48 -5.90
CA LEU A 84 -8.62 -19.80 -4.77
C LEU A 84 -10.02 -19.29 -5.13
N TYR A 85 -10.17 -18.61 -6.27
CA TYR A 85 -11.46 -18.06 -6.69
C TYR A 85 -12.46 -19.10 -7.17
N ASP A 86 -11.98 -20.17 -7.81
CA ASP A 86 -12.77 -21.34 -8.21
C ASP A 86 -13.43 -21.97 -6.98
N ASN A 87 -12.63 -22.34 -5.97
CA ASN A 87 -13.14 -22.86 -4.71
C ASN A 87 -14.05 -21.87 -3.98
N LEU A 88 -13.72 -20.56 -3.98
CA LEU A 88 -14.54 -19.54 -3.32
C LEU A 88 -15.95 -19.43 -3.93
N ILE A 89 -16.04 -19.41 -5.26
CA ILE A 89 -17.29 -19.21 -5.98
C ILE A 89 -18.21 -20.42 -5.81
N ASP A 90 -17.65 -21.62 -5.94
CA ASP A 90 -18.39 -22.86 -5.72
C ASP A 90 -18.83 -22.96 -4.26
N HIS A 91 -17.93 -22.69 -3.32
CA HIS A 91 -18.24 -22.67 -1.89
C HIS A 91 -19.38 -21.73 -1.57
N ILE A 92 -19.30 -20.44 -1.96
CA ILE A 92 -20.35 -19.46 -1.66
C ILE A 92 -21.71 -19.92 -2.22
N LEU A 93 -21.74 -20.51 -3.42
CA LEU A 93 -22.98 -21.00 -4.01
C LEU A 93 -23.59 -22.14 -3.19
N TYR A 94 -22.83 -23.22 -2.99
CA TYR A 94 -23.34 -24.41 -2.31
C TYR A 94 -23.62 -24.16 -0.83
N SER A 95 -22.77 -23.36 -0.18
CA SER A 95 -22.93 -22.90 1.20
C SER A 95 -24.22 -22.09 1.38
N SER A 96 -24.47 -21.12 0.51
CA SER A 96 -25.69 -20.30 0.59
C SER A 96 -26.96 -21.13 0.42
N ILE A 97 -26.94 -22.12 -0.47
CA ILE A 97 -28.06 -23.05 -0.68
C ILE A 97 -28.28 -23.90 0.56
N LEU A 98 -27.21 -24.45 1.13
CA LEU A 98 -27.27 -25.29 2.33
C LEU A 98 -27.78 -24.50 3.54
N VAL A 99 -27.21 -23.33 3.82
CA VAL A 99 -27.60 -22.49 4.95
C VAL A 99 -29.04 -21.98 4.80
N TYR A 100 -29.50 -21.71 3.57
CA TYR A 100 -30.91 -21.42 3.32
C TYR A 100 -31.82 -22.57 3.79
N ASN A 101 -31.47 -23.83 3.49
CA ASN A 101 -32.26 -24.97 3.94
C ASN A 101 -32.23 -25.12 5.46
N TRP A 102 -31.06 -25.00 6.08
CA TRP A 102 -30.98 -25.01 7.54
C TRP A 102 -31.81 -23.90 8.17
N CYS A 103 -31.81 -22.69 7.62
CA CYS A 103 -32.65 -21.62 8.15
C CYS A 103 -34.13 -21.84 7.94
N LYS A 104 -34.53 -22.55 6.88
CA LYS A 104 -35.92 -22.96 6.71
C LYS A 104 -36.33 -23.99 7.77
N GLU A 105 -35.44 -24.90 8.16
CA GLU A 105 -35.68 -25.88 9.22
C GLU A 105 -35.65 -25.28 10.63
N LEU A 106 -34.77 -24.30 10.87
CA LEU A 106 -34.52 -23.68 12.17
C LEU A 106 -35.30 -22.37 12.42
N ASP A 107 -36.13 -21.94 11.46
CA ASP A 107 -36.83 -20.65 11.47
C ASP A 107 -35.89 -19.45 11.72
N CYS A 108 -34.78 -19.37 10.97
CA CYS A 108 -33.84 -18.25 11.01
C CYS A 108 -33.91 -17.31 9.79
N ASP A 109 -33.34 -16.10 9.95
CA ASP A 109 -33.30 -15.07 8.92
C ASP A 109 -32.41 -15.49 7.74
N TYR A 110 -33.06 -16.06 6.72
CA TYR A 110 -32.42 -16.53 5.51
C TYR A 110 -32.15 -15.41 4.47
N GLN A 111 -32.71 -14.20 4.64
CA GLN A 111 -32.58 -13.13 3.65
C GLN A 111 -31.12 -12.65 3.51
N GLY A 112 -30.40 -12.58 4.64
CA GLY A 112 -28.99 -12.23 4.66
C GLY A 112 -28.11 -13.22 3.88
N VAL A 113 -28.47 -14.51 3.92
CA VAL A 113 -27.74 -15.59 3.24
C VAL A 113 -28.00 -15.56 1.75
N ILE A 114 -29.26 -15.44 1.32
CA ILE A 114 -29.62 -15.31 -0.10
C ILE A 114 -28.95 -14.08 -0.72
N ARG A 115 -29.00 -12.93 -0.03
CA ARG A 115 -28.35 -11.71 -0.51
C ARG A 115 -26.86 -11.92 -0.73
N THR A 116 -26.19 -12.62 0.18
CA THR A 116 -24.77 -12.91 0.08
C THR A 116 -24.46 -13.84 -1.11
N GLY A 117 -25.28 -14.87 -1.32
CA GLY A 117 -25.21 -15.73 -2.51
C GLY A 117 -25.42 -14.96 -3.82
N LEU A 118 -26.34 -13.99 -3.85
CA LEU A 118 -26.57 -13.10 -4.99
C LEU A 118 -25.41 -12.10 -5.21
N GLU A 119 -24.77 -11.65 -4.13
CA GLU A 119 -23.60 -10.77 -4.17
C GLU A 119 -22.35 -11.47 -4.76
N ARG A 120 -22.38 -12.79 -5.02
CA ARG A 120 -21.38 -13.51 -5.84
C ARG A 120 -21.14 -12.83 -7.18
N ARG A 121 -22.14 -12.16 -7.77
CA ARG A 121 -21.99 -11.40 -9.03
C ARG A 121 -20.94 -10.28 -8.95
N LYS A 122 -20.57 -9.85 -7.74
CA LYS A 122 -19.52 -8.84 -7.49
C LYS A 122 -18.13 -9.46 -7.29
N ILE A 123 -18.01 -10.79 -7.32
CA ILE A 123 -16.75 -11.52 -7.20
C ILE A 123 -16.24 -11.78 -8.63
N PRO A 124 -15.00 -11.37 -8.96
CA PRO A 124 -14.39 -11.69 -10.25
C PRO A 124 -14.39 -13.20 -10.53
N SER A 125 -14.64 -13.60 -11.78
CA SER A 125 -14.53 -15.01 -12.17
C SER A 125 -13.07 -15.50 -12.06
N PRO A 126 -12.82 -16.81 -11.89
CA PRO A 126 -11.46 -17.34 -11.80
C PRO A 126 -10.63 -16.97 -13.04
N VAL A 127 -11.24 -17.03 -14.23
CA VAL A 127 -10.59 -16.63 -15.50
C VAL A 127 -10.25 -15.14 -15.51
N THR A 128 -11.18 -14.28 -15.07
CA THR A 128 -10.90 -12.84 -14.95
C THR A 128 -9.73 -12.57 -14.01
N THR A 129 -9.65 -13.27 -12.88
CA THR A 129 -8.52 -13.10 -11.94
C THR A 129 -7.19 -13.50 -12.56
N VAL A 130 -7.15 -14.57 -13.35
CA VAL A 130 -5.96 -14.99 -14.10
C VAL A 130 -5.57 -13.94 -15.13
N ILE A 131 -6.51 -13.48 -15.96
CA ILE A 131 -6.23 -12.47 -17.00
C ILE A 131 -5.66 -11.21 -16.37
N VAL A 132 -6.29 -10.68 -15.31
CA VAL A 132 -5.81 -9.49 -14.61
C VAL A 132 -4.43 -9.74 -14.01
N ASN A 133 -4.20 -10.91 -13.40
CA ASN A 133 -2.89 -11.24 -12.84
C ASN A 133 -1.79 -11.31 -13.90
N VAL A 134 -2.04 -11.98 -15.02
CA VAL A 134 -1.07 -12.11 -16.12
C VAL A 134 -0.81 -10.75 -16.78
N LEU A 135 -1.85 -9.97 -17.08
CA LEU A 135 -1.72 -8.65 -17.70
C LEU A 135 -0.98 -7.63 -16.81
N THR A 136 -1.01 -7.84 -15.49
CA THR A 136 -0.25 -7.04 -14.52
C THR A 136 1.05 -7.71 -14.11
N ALA A 137 1.49 -8.76 -14.83
CA ALA A 137 2.70 -9.53 -14.54
C ALA A 137 2.79 -10.00 -13.07
N GLY A 138 1.68 -10.40 -12.46
CA GLY A 138 1.61 -10.88 -11.08
C GLY A 138 1.47 -9.80 -10.02
N ALA A 139 1.50 -8.51 -10.39
CA ALA A 139 1.35 -7.40 -9.44
C ALA A 139 -0.07 -7.32 -8.83
N ALA A 140 -1.09 -7.82 -9.52
CA ALA A 140 -2.46 -7.88 -8.98
C ALA A 140 -2.66 -8.99 -7.93
N TYR A 141 -1.78 -9.98 -7.84
CA TYR A 141 -1.97 -11.14 -6.96
C TYR A 141 -2.19 -10.77 -5.47
N PRO A 142 -1.41 -9.88 -4.84
CA PRO A 142 -1.66 -9.46 -3.46
C PRO A 142 -3.02 -8.78 -3.27
N VAL A 143 -3.46 -7.97 -4.24
CA VAL A 143 -4.77 -7.31 -4.21
C VAL A 143 -5.89 -8.35 -4.31
N LEU A 144 -5.77 -9.29 -5.25
CA LEU A 144 -6.75 -10.37 -5.45
C LEU A 144 -6.79 -11.31 -4.24
N LEU A 145 -5.66 -11.60 -3.59
CA LEU A 145 -5.61 -12.36 -2.35
C LEU A 145 -6.33 -11.64 -1.20
N GLY A 146 -6.11 -10.33 -1.07
CA GLY A 146 -6.83 -9.49 -0.12
C GLY A 146 -8.34 -9.44 -0.36
N LEU A 147 -8.76 -9.42 -1.63
CA LEU A 147 -10.17 -9.48 -2.03
C LEU A 147 -10.77 -10.86 -1.74
N PHE A 148 -10.08 -11.96 -2.07
CA PHE A 148 -10.49 -13.31 -1.70
C PHE A 148 -10.78 -13.41 -0.20
N GLU A 149 -9.84 -12.94 0.64
CA GLU A 149 -10.00 -12.97 2.10
C GLU A 149 -11.15 -12.07 2.58
N LYS A 150 -11.40 -10.95 1.90
CA LYS A 150 -12.53 -10.08 2.17
C LYS A 150 -13.86 -10.76 1.83
N TYR A 151 -13.98 -11.40 0.68
CA TYR A 151 -15.21 -12.06 0.26
C TYR A 151 -15.56 -13.25 1.16
N ILE A 152 -14.58 -14.09 1.52
CA ILE A 152 -14.84 -15.19 2.47
C ILE A 152 -15.24 -14.67 3.85
N SER A 153 -14.64 -13.56 4.32
CA SER A 153 -15.00 -12.95 5.60
C SER A 153 -16.41 -12.34 5.58
N MET A 154 -16.81 -11.73 4.47
CA MET A 154 -18.18 -11.24 4.27
C MET A 154 -19.19 -12.38 4.25
N HIS A 155 -18.87 -13.45 3.53
CA HIS A 155 -19.70 -14.65 3.44
C HIS A 155 -19.92 -15.28 4.81
N TRP A 156 -18.82 -15.56 5.52
CA TRP A 156 -18.86 -16.13 6.86
C TRP A 156 -19.61 -15.24 7.85
N PHE A 157 -19.42 -13.91 7.79
CA PHE A 157 -20.17 -12.97 8.63
C PHE A 157 -21.69 -13.09 8.44
N SER A 158 -22.14 -13.17 7.18
CA SER A 158 -23.57 -13.29 6.86
C SER A 158 -24.17 -14.60 7.37
N GLU A 159 -23.44 -15.71 7.25
CA GLU A 159 -23.91 -17.01 7.73
C GLU A 159 -23.95 -17.10 9.26
N GLU A 160 -22.95 -16.55 9.96
CA GLU A 160 -23.01 -16.48 11.43
C GLU A 160 -24.17 -15.61 11.90
N LYS A 161 -24.43 -14.48 11.23
CA LYS A 161 -25.55 -13.61 11.55
C LYS A 161 -26.89 -14.35 11.40
N ALA A 162 -27.04 -15.13 10.34
CA ALA A 162 -28.25 -15.90 10.07
C ALA A 162 -28.43 -17.07 11.06
N LEU A 163 -27.40 -17.91 11.21
CA LEU A 163 -27.48 -19.15 12.00
C LEU A 163 -27.41 -18.91 13.51
N PHE A 164 -26.63 -17.93 13.96
CA PHE A 164 -26.31 -17.75 15.40
C PHE A 164 -26.81 -16.43 15.98
N LYS A 165 -27.35 -15.51 15.16
CA LYS A 165 -27.72 -14.13 15.56
C LYS A 165 -26.56 -13.35 16.22
N LYS A 166 -25.33 -13.82 16.04
CA LYS A 166 -24.08 -13.24 16.56
C LYS A 166 -23.03 -13.32 15.47
N THR A 167 -22.12 -12.35 15.44
CA THR A 167 -21.04 -12.29 14.46
C THR A 167 -19.71 -12.19 15.19
N ARG A 168 -18.86 -13.19 15.02
CA ARG A 168 -17.52 -13.23 15.63
C ARG A 168 -16.45 -12.85 14.61
N VAL A 169 -16.74 -13.05 13.34
CA VAL A 169 -15.85 -12.68 12.24
C VAL A 169 -16.00 -11.19 11.95
N LYS A 170 -14.88 -10.49 11.79
CA LYS A 170 -14.88 -9.11 11.28
C LYS A 170 -14.66 -9.12 9.78
N VAL A 171 -15.46 -8.32 9.06
CA VAL A 171 -15.27 -8.11 7.63
C VAL A 171 -13.95 -7.38 7.37
N LYS A 172 -13.13 -7.94 6.48
CA LYS A 172 -11.88 -7.32 6.04
C LYS A 172 -12.17 -6.02 5.29
N SER A 173 -11.55 -4.94 5.74
CA SER A 173 -11.70 -3.60 5.13
C SER A 173 -10.61 -3.30 4.12
N THR A 174 -10.85 -2.35 3.20
CA THR A 174 -9.82 -1.85 2.25
C THR A 174 -8.55 -1.40 2.96
N ALA A 175 -8.69 -0.74 4.11
CA ALA A 175 -7.56 -0.39 4.99
C ALA A 175 -6.66 -1.60 5.31
N SER A 176 -7.26 -2.74 5.65
CA SER A 176 -6.50 -3.94 6.02
C SER A 176 -5.75 -4.53 4.81
N ILE A 177 -6.31 -4.42 3.59
CA ILE A 177 -5.63 -4.86 2.37
C ILE A 177 -4.42 -3.96 2.08
N LEU A 178 -4.59 -2.64 2.20
CA LEU A 178 -3.48 -1.68 2.05
C LEU A 178 -2.35 -1.93 3.06
N PHE A 179 -2.72 -2.21 4.31
CA PHE A 179 -1.76 -2.57 5.36
C PHE A 179 -1.01 -3.87 5.04
N ASP A 180 -1.69 -4.90 4.52
CA ASP A 180 -1.05 -6.14 4.10
C ASP A 180 -0.08 -5.92 2.93
N ILE A 181 -0.43 -5.07 1.96
CA ILE A 181 0.44 -4.69 0.84
C ILE A 181 1.65 -3.89 1.34
N ALA A 182 1.45 -2.97 2.29
CA ALA A 182 2.57 -2.26 2.88
C ALA A 182 3.53 -3.23 3.59
N LEU A 183 3.02 -4.18 4.38
CA LEU A 183 3.84 -5.19 5.04
C LEU A 183 4.54 -6.13 4.04
N LEU A 184 3.92 -6.44 2.90
CA LEU A 184 4.57 -7.17 1.82
C LEU A 184 5.88 -6.48 1.41
N PHE A 185 5.84 -5.19 1.09
CA PHE A 185 7.03 -4.45 0.67
C PHE A 185 7.99 -4.19 1.83
N LEU A 186 7.50 -3.77 3.01
CA LEU A 186 8.33 -3.53 4.19
C LEU A 186 9.06 -4.78 4.70
N THR A 187 8.61 -5.98 4.34
CA THR A 187 9.29 -7.24 4.71
C THR A 187 9.98 -7.91 3.52
N LEU A 188 10.19 -7.17 2.42
CA LEU A 188 10.80 -7.68 1.18
C LEU A 188 10.12 -8.96 0.65
N GLY A 189 8.81 -9.06 0.80
CA GLY A 189 7.99 -10.18 0.35
C GLY A 189 7.74 -11.27 1.39
N VAL A 190 8.44 -11.29 2.52
CA VAL A 190 8.33 -12.39 3.52
C VAL A 190 6.91 -12.47 4.08
N TYR A 191 6.26 -11.33 4.28
CA TYR A 191 4.88 -11.27 4.73
C TYR A 191 3.89 -11.97 3.78
N MET A 192 4.22 -12.14 2.49
CA MET A 192 3.36 -12.85 1.54
C MET A 192 3.12 -14.31 1.92
N VAL A 193 4.16 -14.96 2.45
CA VAL A 193 4.09 -16.35 2.94
C VAL A 193 3.01 -16.47 4.01
N TYR A 194 3.09 -15.59 5.01
CA TYR A 194 2.11 -15.52 6.10
C TYR A 194 0.73 -15.10 5.59
N TRP A 195 0.64 -14.15 4.66
CA TRP A 195 -0.63 -13.68 4.13
C TRP A 195 -1.37 -14.80 3.40
N ILE A 196 -0.71 -15.51 2.48
CA ILE A 196 -1.31 -16.66 1.77
C ILE A 196 -1.78 -17.71 2.79
N PHE A 197 -0.92 -18.07 3.75
CA PHE A 197 -1.25 -19.02 4.80
C PHE A 197 -2.50 -18.58 5.59
N ARG A 198 -2.55 -17.32 6.03
CA ARG A 198 -3.66 -16.73 6.79
C ARG A 198 -4.96 -16.74 5.99
N SER A 199 -4.92 -16.35 4.71
CA SER A 199 -6.12 -16.32 3.86
C SER A 199 -6.70 -17.73 3.66
N ILE A 200 -5.85 -18.73 3.41
CA ILE A 200 -6.26 -20.14 3.30
C ILE A 200 -6.77 -20.67 4.63
N GLN A 201 -6.09 -20.35 5.74
CA GLN A 201 -6.52 -20.77 7.06
C GLN A 201 -7.89 -20.18 7.43
N ARG A 202 -8.19 -18.93 7.05
CA ARG A 202 -9.53 -18.33 7.24
C ARG A 202 -10.61 -19.11 6.49
N TYR A 203 -10.38 -19.43 5.23
CA TYR A 203 -11.30 -20.26 4.44
C TYR A 203 -11.51 -21.65 5.06
N ASN A 204 -10.42 -22.33 5.43
CA ASN A 204 -10.51 -23.67 6.02
C ASN A 204 -11.18 -23.67 7.41
N LYS A 205 -10.94 -22.64 8.23
CA LYS A 205 -11.61 -22.45 9.52
C LYS A 205 -13.09 -22.18 9.36
N HIS A 206 -13.47 -21.43 8.33
CA HIS A 206 -14.88 -21.21 8.00
C HIS A 206 -15.60 -22.54 7.70
N ILE A 207 -15.01 -23.38 6.83
CA ILE A 207 -15.55 -24.72 6.55
C ILE A 207 -15.71 -25.54 7.83
N GLU A 208 -14.71 -25.52 8.69
CA GLU A 208 -14.73 -26.27 9.95
C GLU A 208 -15.77 -25.73 10.95
N ALA A 209 -15.95 -24.41 11.00
CA ALA A 209 -16.88 -23.79 11.94
C ALA A 209 -18.35 -23.93 11.52
N ILE A 210 -18.65 -23.83 10.22
CA ILE A 210 -20.02 -23.80 9.71
C ILE A 210 -20.46 -25.13 9.09
N HIS A 211 -19.56 -25.83 8.39
CA HIS A 211 -19.93 -26.98 7.55
C HIS A 211 -19.37 -28.32 8.02
N SER A 212 -18.64 -28.38 9.14
CA SER A 212 -18.05 -29.63 9.65
C SER A 212 -19.06 -30.71 10.00
N LYS A 213 -20.28 -30.32 10.37
CA LYS A 213 -21.38 -31.23 10.74
C LYS A 213 -22.35 -31.52 9.59
N HIS A 214 -22.05 -31.07 8.38
CA HIS A 214 -22.88 -31.34 7.21
C HIS A 214 -23.22 -32.84 7.09
N PRO A 215 -24.51 -33.22 6.97
CA PRO A 215 -25.65 -32.39 6.55
C PRO A 215 -26.37 -31.61 7.66
N HIS A 216 -25.97 -31.73 8.92
CA HIS A 216 -26.65 -31.06 10.04
C HIS A 216 -26.14 -29.64 10.28
N PRO A 217 -27.00 -28.74 10.80
CA PRO A 217 -26.61 -27.38 11.11
C PRO A 217 -25.52 -27.34 12.19
N PRO A 218 -24.62 -26.34 12.14
CA PRO A 218 -23.57 -26.19 13.13
C PRO A 218 -24.14 -25.77 14.49
N THR A 219 -23.48 -26.22 15.55
CA THR A 219 -23.71 -25.73 16.91
C THR A 219 -22.85 -24.50 17.15
N ILE A 220 -23.34 -23.50 17.90
CA ILE A 220 -22.61 -22.27 18.24
C ILE A 220 -21.20 -22.61 18.74
N PRO A 221 -20.13 -22.25 17.99
CA PRO A 221 -18.78 -22.47 18.48
C PRO A 221 -18.49 -21.63 19.73
N THR A 222 -17.71 -22.16 20.67
CA THR A 222 -17.39 -21.49 21.95
C THR A 222 -16.29 -20.43 21.84
N GLN A 223 -15.53 -20.39 20.74
CA GLN A 223 -14.35 -19.55 20.63
C GLN A 223 -14.64 -18.27 19.83
N GLU A 224 -14.35 -17.11 20.43
CA GLU A 224 -14.27 -15.83 19.71
C GLU A 224 -12.95 -15.74 18.94
N PHE A 225 -13.00 -15.14 17.75
CA PHE A 225 -11.78 -14.89 16.98
C PHE A 225 -11.12 -13.59 17.46
N PRO A 226 -9.80 -13.59 17.69
CA PRO A 226 -9.09 -12.39 18.10
C PRO A 226 -9.32 -11.29 17.06
N SER A 227 -9.66 -10.11 17.56
CA SER A 227 -9.98 -8.99 16.70
C SER A 227 -8.69 -8.37 16.14
N GLU A 228 -8.65 -8.08 14.83
CA GLU A 228 -7.55 -7.30 14.24
C GLU A 228 -7.45 -5.94 14.96
N THR A 229 -6.32 -5.69 15.62
CA THR A 229 -6.00 -4.40 16.24
C THR A 229 -5.76 -3.36 15.16
N LYS A 230 -6.77 -2.52 14.91
CA LYS A 230 -6.66 -1.35 14.02
C LYS A 230 -6.31 -0.13 14.87
N SER A 231 -5.02 0.08 15.08
CA SER A 231 -4.53 1.19 15.91
C SER A 231 -3.53 2.05 15.15
N LEU A 232 -3.66 3.37 15.27
CA LEU A 232 -2.63 4.31 14.80
C LEU A 232 -1.30 4.11 15.56
N ALA A 233 -1.36 3.63 16.81
CA ALA A 233 -0.16 3.28 17.57
C ALA A 233 0.60 2.09 16.95
N LEU A 234 -0.11 1.13 16.35
CA LEU A 234 0.52 0.04 15.61
C LEU A 234 1.28 0.58 14.40
N VAL A 235 0.73 1.58 13.71
CA VAL A 235 1.42 2.24 12.58
C VAL A 235 2.70 2.89 13.08
N LEU A 236 2.66 3.68 14.14
CA LEU A 236 3.85 4.29 14.72
C LEU A 236 4.90 3.25 15.12
N GLY A 237 4.49 2.17 15.78
CA GLY A 237 5.39 1.07 16.15
C GLY A 237 6.06 0.42 14.94
N ILE A 238 5.31 0.23 13.85
CA ILE A 238 5.84 -0.32 12.59
C ILE A 238 6.80 0.65 11.91
N LEU A 239 6.47 1.95 11.85
CA LEU A 239 7.35 2.96 11.27
C LEU A 239 8.68 2.99 12.04
N LEU A 240 8.64 3.07 13.37
CA LEU A 240 9.85 3.10 14.21
C LEU A 240 10.67 1.81 14.08
N PHE A 241 10.01 0.64 14.10
CA PHE A 241 10.68 -0.65 13.92
C PHE A 241 11.40 -0.73 12.58
N PHE A 242 10.72 -0.38 11.49
CA PHE A 242 11.31 -0.43 10.15
C PHE A 242 12.32 0.70 9.91
N THR A 243 12.18 1.86 10.58
CA THR A 243 13.24 2.90 10.58
C THR A 243 14.53 2.30 11.10
N GLY A 244 14.52 1.74 12.31
CA GLY A 244 15.70 1.13 12.92
C GLY A 244 16.24 -0.03 12.09
N LEU A 245 15.35 -0.92 11.62
CA LEU A 245 15.74 -2.06 10.81
C LEU A 245 16.42 -1.63 9.49
N TYR A 246 15.82 -0.71 8.73
CA TYR A 246 16.35 -0.30 7.43
C TYR A 246 17.57 0.61 7.56
N SER A 247 17.62 1.51 8.55
CA SER A 247 18.82 2.30 8.83
C SER A 247 20.03 1.43 9.20
N LEU A 248 19.83 0.30 9.88
CA LEU A 248 20.92 -0.66 10.14
C LEU A 248 21.21 -1.54 8.92
N ALA A 249 20.17 -2.04 8.26
CA ALA A 249 20.32 -2.94 7.12
C ALA A 249 21.04 -2.27 5.95
N ILE A 250 20.79 -0.98 5.68
CA ILE A 250 21.41 -0.25 4.56
C ILE A 250 22.92 -0.09 4.72
N LEU A 251 23.44 -0.11 5.96
CA LEU A 251 24.88 -0.09 6.22
C LEU A 251 25.59 -1.35 5.72
N ILE A 252 24.87 -2.47 5.59
CA ILE A 252 25.38 -3.77 5.16
C ILE A 252 24.90 -4.10 3.73
N ILE A 253 23.68 -3.68 3.40
CA ILE A 253 22.93 -4.06 2.21
C ILE A 253 22.39 -2.78 1.55
N PRO A 254 23.23 -2.03 0.79
CA PRO A 254 22.83 -0.73 0.27
C PRO A 254 21.63 -0.81 -0.68
N TRP A 255 21.49 -1.90 -1.44
CA TRP A 255 20.46 -2.06 -2.46
C TRP A 255 19.02 -2.25 -1.93
N ILE A 256 18.79 -2.28 -0.62
CA ILE A 256 17.48 -2.52 0.00
C ILE A 256 16.47 -1.34 -0.18
N PHE A 257 16.97 -0.18 -0.57
CA PHE A 257 16.27 1.11 -0.60
C PHE A 257 14.95 1.16 -1.40
N PRO A 258 14.88 0.76 -2.68
CA PRO A 258 13.70 1.04 -3.51
C PRO A 258 12.42 0.35 -3.01
N VAL A 259 12.56 -0.84 -2.43
CA VAL A 259 11.43 -1.66 -1.99
C VAL A 259 10.81 -1.11 -0.70
N MET A 260 11.61 -0.54 0.21
CA MET A 260 11.07 0.02 1.44
C MET A 260 10.20 1.25 1.16
N ILE A 261 10.58 2.12 0.22
CA ILE A 261 9.79 3.31 -0.16
C ILE A 261 8.38 2.90 -0.59
N LEU A 262 8.25 1.84 -1.39
CA LEU A 262 6.94 1.32 -1.80
C LEU A 262 6.10 0.90 -0.58
N GLY A 263 6.72 0.26 0.41
CA GLY A 263 6.06 -0.16 1.64
C GLY A 263 5.51 1.01 2.46
N PHE A 264 6.31 2.07 2.65
CA PHE A 264 5.84 3.31 3.27
C PHE A 264 4.73 3.96 2.42
N GLY A 265 4.87 3.96 1.09
CA GLY A 265 3.86 4.51 0.18
C GLY A 265 2.45 3.95 0.39
N PHE A 266 2.30 2.66 0.70
CA PHE A 266 1.00 2.03 0.98
C PHE A 266 0.47 2.26 2.41
N MET A 267 1.32 2.63 3.37
CA MET A 267 0.88 2.88 4.74
C MET A 267 0.14 4.21 4.91
N LEU A 268 0.46 5.24 4.12
CA LEU A 268 -0.24 6.53 4.17
C LEU A 268 -1.71 6.42 3.73
N PRO A 269 -2.06 5.74 2.62
CA PRO A 269 -3.43 5.37 2.30
C PRO A 269 -4.11 4.57 3.41
N TYR A 270 -3.40 3.63 4.05
CA TYR A 270 -3.95 2.86 5.17
C TYR A 270 -4.41 3.78 6.32
N ILE A 271 -3.58 4.75 6.74
CA ILE A 271 -3.93 5.73 7.78
C ILE A 271 -5.15 6.57 7.36
N ALA A 272 -5.18 7.05 6.12
CA ALA A 272 -6.30 7.83 5.60
C ALA A 272 -7.59 7.00 5.62
N TYR A 273 -7.57 5.73 5.19
CA TYR A 273 -8.74 4.85 5.26
C TYR A 273 -9.14 4.48 6.70
N LEU A 274 -8.18 4.36 7.62
CA LEU A 274 -8.46 4.08 9.03
C LEU A 274 -9.16 5.26 9.73
N SER A 275 -8.79 6.48 9.37
CA SER A 275 -9.32 7.73 9.95
C SER A 275 -10.54 8.31 9.21
N ARG A 276 -10.98 7.70 8.10
CA ARG A 276 -12.10 8.17 7.25
C ARG A 276 -13.46 8.34 7.95
N GLY A 277 -13.64 7.73 9.12
CA GLY A 277 -14.87 7.87 9.92
C GLY A 277 -14.97 9.19 10.70
N ARG A 278 -13.88 9.97 10.76
CA ARG A 278 -13.82 11.27 11.44
C ARG A 278 -14.34 12.39 10.52
N SER A 279 -14.44 13.64 11.03
CA SER A 279 -14.64 14.80 10.15
C SER A 279 -13.44 14.99 9.22
N LEU A 280 -13.64 15.61 8.05
CA LEU A 280 -12.58 15.79 7.05
C LEU A 280 -11.36 16.50 7.65
N LEU A 281 -11.57 17.56 8.42
CA LEU A 281 -10.51 18.30 9.11
C LEU A 281 -9.73 17.41 10.09
N LYS A 282 -10.41 16.62 10.93
CA LYS A 282 -9.73 15.71 11.87
C LYS A 282 -8.97 14.61 11.14
N GLN A 283 -9.49 14.15 10.01
CA GLN A 283 -8.82 13.16 9.15
C GLN A 283 -7.57 13.76 8.52
N SER A 284 -7.66 14.92 7.87
CA SER A 284 -6.52 15.59 7.23
C SER A 284 -5.45 15.96 8.24
N LEU A 285 -5.80 16.45 9.43
CA LEU A 285 -4.82 16.69 10.50
C LEU A 285 -4.14 15.40 11.00
N THR A 286 -4.88 14.28 11.05
CA THR A 286 -4.28 12.97 11.40
C THR A 286 -3.31 12.54 10.31
N VAL A 287 -3.68 12.67 9.03
CA VAL A 287 -2.82 12.31 7.91
C VAL A 287 -1.58 13.21 7.88
N LEU A 288 -1.74 14.53 8.02
CA LEU A 288 -0.64 15.50 8.11
C LEU A 288 0.37 15.13 9.21
N PHE A 289 -0.11 14.79 10.40
CA PHE A 289 0.78 14.34 11.48
C PHE A 289 1.63 13.14 11.05
N PHE A 290 1.03 12.16 10.38
CA PHE A 290 1.76 11.02 9.88
C PHE A 290 2.67 11.36 8.69
N GLU A 291 2.32 12.32 7.83
CA GLU A 291 3.23 12.78 6.77
C GLU A 291 4.55 13.32 7.36
N TYR A 292 4.49 14.12 8.42
CA TYR A 292 5.69 14.55 9.16
C TYR A 292 6.47 13.38 9.76
N VAL A 293 5.78 12.44 10.40
CA VAL A 293 6.44 11.25 10.98
C VAL A 293 7.14 10.43 9.88
N TYR A 294 6.56 10.33 8.69
CA TYR A 294 7.14 9.61 7.55
C TYR A 294 8.36 10.32 7.01
N MET A 295 8.25 11.64 6.80
CA MET A 295 9.36 12.48 6.38
C MET A 295 10.56 12.30 7.32
N LEU A 296 10.34 12.35 8.64
CA LEU A 296 11.39 12.15 9.64
C LEU A 296 11.94 10.71 9.63
N THR A 297 11.06 9.71 9.58
CA THR A 297 11.45 8.29 9.51
C THR A 297 12.35 8.03 8.31
N LEU A 298 11.96 8.51 7.14
CA LEU A 298 12.68 8.30 5.90
C LEU A 298 13.91 9.18 5.79
N ALA A 299 13.92 10.36 6.41
CA ALA A 299 15.12 11.17 6.56
C ALA A 299 16.18 10.49 7.42
N VAL A 300 15.79 9.78 8.49
CA VAL A 300 16.73 8.97 9.28
C VAL A 300 17.30 7.82 8.46
N ILE A 301 16.48 7.17 7.63
CA ILE A 301 16.97 6.11 6.72
C ILE A 301 17.88 6.71 5.64
N GLY A 302 17.50 7.84 5.04
CA GLY A 302 18.30 8.57 4.05
C GLY A 302 19.63 9.03 4.63
N LEU A 303 19.64 9.52 5.86
CA LEU A 303 20.86 9.84 6.59
C LEU A 303 21.76 8.60 6.70
N ALA A 304 21.25 7.43 7.12
CA ALA A 304 22.07 6.22 7.15
C ALA A 304 22.57 5.78 5.76
N ALA A 305 21.83 6.13 4.70
CA ALA A 305 22.12 5.78 3.31
C ALA A 305 23.08 6.76 2.61
N TYR A 306 23.37 7.91 3.22
CA TYR A 306 24.11 9.01 2.57
C TYR A 306 25.44 8.56 1.93
N PRO A 307 26.27 7.67 2.53
CA PRO A 307 27.56 7.29 1.94
C PRO A 307 27.42 6.56 0.60
N TYR A 308 26.27 5.93 0.36
CA TYR A 308 26.03 5.11 -0.82
C TYR A 308 25.27 5.84 -1.93
N TYR A 309 24.49 6.85 -1.59
CA TYR A 309 23.50 7.43 -2.51
C TYR A 309 23.67 8.93 -2.76
N SER A 310 24.43 9.65 -1.92
CA SER A 310 24.61 11.11 -2.02
C SER A 310 25.18 11.52 -3.38
N SER A 311 26.27 10.91 -3.83
CA SER A 311 26.97 11.27 -5.08
C SER A 311 26.13 11.13 -6.35
N THR A 312 25.03 10.39 -6.29
CA THR A 312 24.29 9.93 -7.45
C THR A 312 22.88 10.53 -7.46
N ILE A 313 22.15 10.40 -6.36
CA ILE A 313 20.79 10.94 -6.24
C ILE A 313 20.83 12.46 -6.07
N LEU A 314 21.79 13.00 -5.31
CA LEU A 314 21.85 14.45 -5.10
C LEU A 314 22.33 15.22 -6.33
N LYS A 315 23.19 14.64 -7.19
CA LYS A 315 23.58 15.32 -8.44
C LYS A 315 22.39 15.61 -9.34
N GLY A 316 21.54 14.61 -9.58
CA GLY A 316 20.32 14.82 -10.39
C GLY A 316 19.35 15.81 -9.74
N PHE A 317 19.30 15.83 -8.40
CA PHE A 317 18.51 16.83 -7.67
C PHE A 317 19.10 18.24 -7.78
N GLU A 318 20.42 18.39 -7.66
CA GLU A 318 21.15 19.65 -7.80
C GLU A 318 21.01 20.23 -9.21
N GLU A 319 21.08 19.40 -10.25
CA GLU A 319 20.87 19.81 -11.63
C GLU A 319 19.46 20.38 -11.86
N GLN A 320 18.42 19.67 -11.40
CA GLN A 320 17.03 20.16 -11.47
C GLN A 320 16.81 21.44 -10.65
N THR A 321 17.44 21.52 -9.47
CA THR A 321 17.31 22.69 -8.59
C THR A 321 18.03 23.90 -9.16
N ARG A 322 19.20 23.72 -9.80
CA ARG A 322 19.92 24.81 -10.49
C ARG A 322 19.14 25.36 -11.67
N GLU A 323 18.46 24.52 -12.45
CA GLU A 323 17.57 25.00 -13.51
C GLU A 323 16.48 25.92 -12.94
N ILE A 324 15.84 25.52 -11.83
CA ILE A 324 14.79 26.31 -11.17
C ILE A 324 15.34 27.65 -10.67
N ILE A 325 16.47 27.63 -9.95
CA ILE A 325 17.07 28.82 -9.33
C ILE A 325 17.67 29.77 -10.38
N SER A 326 18.23 29.24 -11.48
CA SER A 326 18.90 30.03 -12.52
C SER A 326 17.99 31.02 -13.24
N SER A 327 16.68 30.78 -13.25
CA SER A 327 15.69 31.67 -13.87
C SER A 327 15.62 33.04 -13.20
N ASN A 328 15.92 33.14 -11.89
CA ASN A 328 15.70 34.32 -11.02
C ASN A 328 14.33 35.00 -11.18
N ASN A 329 13.38 34.34 -11.84
CA ASN A 329 12.06 34.86 -12.16
C ASN A 329 11.07 34.27 -11.16
N PHE A 330 10.61 35.12 -10.24
CA PHE A 330 9.67 34.74 -9.20
C PHE A 330 8.47 33.94 -9.74
N MET A 331 7.88 34.36 -10.85
CA MET A 331 6.69 33.72 -11.40
C MET A 331 7.00 32.35 -12.01
N GLU A 332 8.18 32.21 -12.60
CA GLU A 332 8.65 30.95 -13.18
C GLU A 332 8.95 29.92 -12.10
N VAL A 333 9.68 30.33 -11.04
CA VAL A 333 9.96 29.51 -9.86
C VAL A 333 8.65 29.06 -9.19
N ALA A 334 7.74 30.00 -8.91
CA ALA A 334 6.44 29.67 -8.30
C ALA A 334 5.61 28.71 -9.16
N THR A 335 5.62 28.88 -10.49
CA THR A 335 4.90 28.00 -11.41
C THR A 335 5.51 26.61 -11.46
N MET A 336 6.84 26.49 -11.51
CA MET A 336 7.52 25.18 -11.51
C MET A 336 7.25 24.40 -10.21
N ILE A 337 7.37 25.06 -9.05
CA ILE A 337 7.05 24.47 -7.74
C ILE A 337 5.58 24.03 -7.70
N PHE A 338 4.66 24.91 -8.08
CA PHE A 338 3.23 24.61 -8.09
C PHE A 338 2.90 23.42 -9.02
N LEU A 339 3.46 23.40 -10.23
CA LEU A 339 3.22 22.32 -11.20
C LEU A 339 3.78 20.98 -10.74
N ASN A 340 4.91 20.96 -10.03
CA ASN A 340 5.44 19.73 -9.45
C ASN A 340 4.49 19.19 -8.36
N ASN A 341 4.11 20.05 -7.42
CA ASN A 341 3.30 19.66 -6.28
C ASN A 341 1.85 19.32 -6.68
N VAL A 342 1.27 20.05 -7.66
CA VAL A 342 -0.11 19.80 -8.10
C VAL A 342 -0.25 18.46 -8.79
N LYS A 343 0.80 17.95 -9.48
CA LYS A 343 0.80 16.59 -10.05
C LYS A 343 0.64 15.55 -8.95
N ILE A 344 1.39 15.68 -7.86
CA ILE A 344 1.30 14.76 -6.70
C ILE A 344 -0.10 14.84 -6.09
N SER A 345 -0.60 16.05 -5.82
CA SER A 345 -1.91 16.27 -5.20
C SER A 345 -3.08 15.80 -6.07
N ALA A 346 -3.02 16.04 -7.38
CA ALA A 346 -4.04 15.60 -8.33
C ALA A 346 -4.07 14.07 -8.46
N VAL A 347 -2.91 13.42 -8.53
CA VAL A 347 -2.83 11.95 -8.52
C VAL A 347 -3.35 11.40 -7.19
N ALA A 348 -3.05 12.04 -6.06
CA ALA A 348 -3.53 11.64 -4.73
C ALA A 348 -5.06 11.57 -4.61
N LEU A 349 -5.80 12.33 -5.43
CA LEU A 349 -7.27 12.29 -5.48
C LEU A 349 -7.82 11.00 -6.10
N VAL A 350 -7.00 10.21 -6.82
CA VAL A 350 -7.39 8.90 -7.34
C VAL A 350 -7.35 7.88 -6.19
N PRO A 351 -8.49 7.24 -5.83
CA PRO A 351 -8.54 6.32 -4.70
C PRO A 351 -7.55 5.16 -4.82
N ILE A 352 -6.97 4.76 -3.70
CA ILE A 352 -6.07 3.61 -3.56
C ILE A 352 -4.73 3.81 -4.28
N ILE A 353 -4.68 3.70 -5.60
CA ILE A 353 -3.41 3.73 -6.37
C ILE A 353 -2.80 5.13 -6.35
N GLY A 354 -3.60 6.16 -6.62
CA GLY A 354 -3.10 7.53 -6.62
C GLY A 354 -2.66 7.99 -5.24
N MET A 355 -3.38 7.58 -4.20
CA MET A 355 -2.97 7.77 -2.82
C MET A 355 -1.63 7.10 -2.50
N ALA A 356 -1.42 5.86 -2.98
CA ALA A 356 -0.15 5.14 -2.78
C ALA A 356 1.01 5.82 -3.53
N TYR A 357 0.75 6.39 -4.71
CA TYR A 357 1.72 7.20 -5.44
C TYR A 357 2.12 8.46 -4.65
N ALA A 358 1.17 9.17 -4.05
CA ALA A 358 1.47 10.32 -3.20
C ALA A 358 2.29 9.92 -1.96
N GLY A 359 1.96 8.78 -1.35
CA GLY A 359 2.77 8.20 -0.28
C GLY A 359 4.19 7.84 -0.73
N TYR A 360 4.34 7.29 -1.95
CA TYR A 360 5.65 7.02 -2.56
C TYR A 360 6.45 8.30 -2.78
N ALA A 361 5.84 9.34 -3.36
CA ALA A 361 6.47 10.62 -3.61
C ALA A 361 6.96 11.27 -2.31
N LEU A 362 6.09 11.34 -1.29
CA LEU A 362 6.47 11.84 0.03
C LEU A 362 7.60 11.00 0.65
N SER A 363 7.56 9.68 0.44
CA SER A 363 8.58 8.80 0.97
C SER A 363 9.95 9.05 0.33
N LEU A 364 9.98 9.31 -0.98
CA LEU A 364 11.17 9.71 -1.70
C LEU A 364 11.69 11.07 -1.23
N THR A 365 10.82 12.06 -1.04
CA THR A 365 11.20 13.39 -0.52
C THR A 365 11.85 13.27 0.85
N GLY A 366 11.27 12.50 1.77
CA GLY A 366 11.85 12.26 3.09
C GLY A 366 13.24 11.61 3.02
N PHE A 367 13.41 10.63 2.14
CA PHE A 367 14.70 9.98 1.94
C PHE A 367 15.76 10.93 1.37
N VAL A 368 15.45 11.68 0.31
CA VAL A 368 16.35 12.67 -0.30
C VAL A 368 16.75 13.72 0.73
N TYR A 369 15.79 14.17 1.54
CA TYR A 369 16.06 15.10 2.62
C TYR A 369 17.07 14.55 3.64
N GLY A 370 17.00 13.25 3.97
CA GLY A 370 18.00 12.56 4.77
C GLY A 370 19.40 12.55 4.14
N LEU A 371 19.49 12.32 2.82
CA LEU A 371 20.76 12.38 2.08
C LEU A 371 21.39 13.77 2.14
N ILE A 372 20.58 14.82 1.99
CA ILE A 372 21.03 16.23 2.09
C ILE A 372 21.59 16.50 3.49
N ILE A 373 20.87 16.11 4.54
CA ILE A 373 21.35 16.26 5.93
C ILE A 373 22.69 15.56 6.12
N GLY A 374 22.84 14.32 5.65
CA GLY A 374 24.09 13.57 5.75
C GLY A 374 25.26 14.27 5.06
N THR A 375 25.03 14.76 3.85
CA THR A 375 26.05 15.47 3.05
C THR A 375 26.46 16.80 3.70
N LEU A 376 25.50 17.55 4.25
CA LEU A 376 25.79 18.79 4.97
C LEU A 376 26.47 18.53 6.31
N MET A 377 26.16 17.41 6.98
CA MET A 377 26.78 17.05 8.25
C MET A 377 28.28 16.77 8.11
N GLU A 378 28.74 16.26 6.96
CA GLU A 378 30.17 16.13 6.66
C GLU A 378 30.88 17.49 6.53
N LYS A 379 30.17 18.52 6.03
CA LYS A 379 30.71 19.88 5.89
C LYS A 379 30.65 20.65 7.21
N SER A 380 29.49 20.68 7.84
CA SER A 380 29.25 21.36 9.12
C SER A 380 27.95 20.89 9.78
N VAL A 381 28.03 20.57 11.08
CA VAL A 381 26.86 20.28 11.92
C VAL A 381 25.87 21.45 11.96
N SER A 382 26.34 22.70 11.93
CA SER A 382 25.45 23.86 11.93
C SER A 382 24.62 23.97 10.64
N GLN A 383 25.20 23.58 9.49
CA GLN A 383 24.48 23.53 8.21
C GLN A 383 23.46 22.39 8.19
N ALA A 384 23.80 21.23 8.76
CA ALA A 384 22.85 20.11 8.90
C ALA A 384 21.66 20.46 9.80
N ILE A 385 21.88 21.17 10.91
CA ILE A 385 20.80 21.70 11.76
C ILE A 385 19.98 22.76 10.99
N GLY A 386 20.64 23.60 10.20
CA GLY A 386 19.96 24.55 9.31
C GLY A 386 19.03 23.85 8.33
N ALA A 387 19.47 22.74 7.72
CA ALA A 387 18.64 21.96 6.80
C ALA A 387 17.34 21.47 7.45
N LEU A 388 17.38 21.02 8.72
CA LEU A 388 16.20 20.59 9.51
C LEU A 388 15.10 21.67 9.60
N SER A 389 15.46 22.95 9.47
CA SER A 389 14.51 24.06 9.52
C SER A 389 13.57 24.12 8.31
N ILE A 390 13.95 23.50 7.18
CA ILE A 390 13.13 23.47 5.96
C ILE A 390 11.78 22.78 6.20
N LEU A 391 11.73 21.73 7.03
CA LEU A 391 10.47 21.04 7.36
C LEU A 391 9.46 21.94 8.09
N VAL A 392 9.92 23.01 8.74
CA VAL A 392 9.07 23.98 9.43
C VAL A 392 9.01 25.33 8.70
N ALA A 393 9.60 25.41 7.51
CA ALA A 393 9.50 26.60 6.68
C ALA A 393 8.03 26.86 6.33
N PRO A 394 7.59 28.13 6.23
CA PRO A 394 6.16 28.45 6.11
C PRO A 394 5.39 27.79 4.95
N HIS A 395 6.08 27.39 3.87
CA HIS A 395 5.47 26.68 2.73
C HIS A 395 5.21 25.19 3.03
N ALA A 396 6.09 24.52 3.78
CA ALA A 396 6.04 23.06 3.97
C ALA A 396 4.77 22.57 4.70
N PRO A 397 4.29 23.19 5.80
CA PRO A 397 3.02 22.81 6.41
C PRO A 397 1.81 22.97 5.48
N LEU A 398 1.83 23.97 4.60
CA LEU A 398 0.74 24.22 3.64
C LEU A 398 0.74 23.17 2.54
N GLU A 399 1.92 22.86 1.99
CA GLU A 399 2.09 21.82 0.99
C GLU A 399 1.65 20.45 1.53
N LEU A 400 2.19 20.04 2.69
CA LEU A 400 1.83 18.77 3.31
C LEU A 400 0.33 18.73 3.66
N TYR A 401 -0.23 19.82 4.19
CA TYR A 401 -1.66 19.85 4.47
C TYR A 401 -2.53 19.71 3.21
N SER A 402 -2.09 20.23 2.05
CA SER A 402 -2.76 19.98 0.77
C SER A 402 -2.72 18.49 0.39
N TYR A 403 -1.59 17.80 0.56
CA TYR A 403 -1.51 16.36 0.32
C TYR A 403 -2.42 15.57 1.27
N ALA A 404 -2.39 15.89 2.56
CA ALA A 404 -3.25 15.28 3.56
C ALA A 404 -4.75 15.47 3.26
N LEU A 405 -5.13 16.64 2.75
CA LEU A 405 -6.49 16.95 2.35
C LEU A 405 -6.89 16.16 1.10
N SER A 406 -6.05 16.09 0.07
CA SER A 406 -6.29 15.30 -1.15
C SER A 406 -6.46 13.81 -0.84
N LEU A 407 -5.57 13.24 -0.03
CA LEU A 407 -5.69 11.86 0.45
C LEU A 407 -6.99 11.63 1.22
N SER A 408 -7.35 12.56 2.10
CA SER A 408 -8.59 12.46 2.88
C SER A 408 -9.84 12.52 2.01
N ILE A 409 -9.85 13.40 1.00
CA ILE A 409 -10.92 13.51 -0.01
C ILE A 409 -11.05 12.21 -0.80
N ALA A 410 -9.94 11.64 -1.27
CA ALA A 410 -9.93 10.41 -2.06
C ALA A 410 -10.64 9.24 -1.35
N THR A 411 -10.47 9.12 -0.02
CA THR A 411 -11.15 8.06 0.76
C THR A 411 -12.67 8.20 0.87
N ARG A 412 -13.22 9.38 0.52
CA ARG A 412 -14.64 9.74 0.61
C ARG A 412 -15.35 9.70 -0.74
N ILE A 413 -14.62 9.54 -1.84
CA ILE A 413 -15.18 9.35 -3.18
C ILE A 413 -16.12 8.13 -3.15
N GLY A 414 -17.34 8.31 -3.66
CA GLY A 414 -18.41 7.30 -3.63
C GLY A 414 -19.18 7.20 -2.29
N ARG A 415 -18.88 8.05 -1.31
CA ARG A 415 -19.62 8.14 -0.02
C ARG A 415 -20.25 9.50 0.23
N GLU A 416 -19.60 10.57 -0.25
CA GLU A 416 -20.09 11.95 -0.13
C GLU A 416 -20.53 12.51 -1.50
N PRO A 417 -21.42 13.53 -1.53
CA PRO A 417 -21.84 14.19 -2.76
C PRO A 417 -20.65 14.81 -3.52
N SER A 418 -20.58 14.54 -4.83
CA SER A 418 -19.45 14.95 -5.68
C SER A 418 -19.16 16.45 -5.66
N GLY A 419 -20.20 17.30 -5.63
CA GLY A 419 -20.03 18.76 -5.61
C GLY A 419 -19.32 19.28 -4.36
N SER A 420 -19.59 18.70 -3.18
CA SER A 420 -18.89 19.07 -1.95
C SER A 420 -17.42 18.66 -2.00
N LEU A 421 -17.13 17.47 -2.54
CA LEU A 421 -15.76 16.98 -2.67
C LEU A 421 -14.95 17.79 -3.70
N ALA A 422 -15.57 18.23 -4.79
CA ALA A 422 -14.93 19.07 -5.80
C ALA A 422 -14.47 20.42 -5.22
N LEU A 423 -15.33 21.09 -4.43
CA LEU A 423 -14.96 22.34 -3.75
C LEU A 423 -13.80 22.14 -2.77
N LYS A 424 -13.79 21.03 -2.02
CA LYS A 424 -12.69 20.67 -1.12
C LYS A 424 -11.39 20.38 -1.89
N ALA A 425 -11.47 19.76 -3.07
CA ALA A 425 -10.31 19.52 -3.92
C ALA A 425 -9.74 20.83 -4.49
N ILE A 426 -10.60 21.76 -4.91
CA ILE A 426 -10.19 23.12 -5.33
C ILE A 426 -9.47 23.82 -4.18
N LEU A 427 -10.03 23.79 -2.96
CA LEU A 427 -9.37 24.35 -1.78
C LEU A 427 -7.97 23.75 -1.56
N SER A 428 -7.82 22.44 -1.73
CA SER A 428 -6.52 21.76 -1.64
C SER A 428 -5.50 22.34 -2.62
N ILE A 429 -5.90 22.52 -3.88
CA ILE A 429 -5.05 23.09 -4.93
C ILE A 429 -4.73 24.56 -4.65
N THR A 430 -5.69 25.34 -4.15
CA THR A 430 -5.46 26.75 -3.77
C THR A 430 -4.45 26.88 -2.63
N ILE A 431 -4.50 25.99 -1.62
CA ILE A 431 -3.50 25.96 -0.53
C ILE A 431 -2.11 25.67 -1.10
N LEU A 432 -2.02 24.76 -2.07
CA LEU A 432 -0.77 24.40 -2.73
C LEU A 432 -0.18 25.55 -3.55
N LEU A 433 -1.05 26.31 -4.23
CA LEU A 433 -0.64 27.53 -4.92
C LEU A 433 -0.06 28.56 -3.93
N ALA A 434 -0.72 28.76 -2.79
CA ALA A 434 -0.19 29.65 -1.75
C ALA A 434 1.17 29.17 -1.22
N ALA A 435 1.33 27.86 -0.99
CA ALA A 435 2.60 27.26 -0.57
C ALA A 435 3.72 27.55 -1.59
N ALA A 436 3.45 27.35 -2.89
CA ALA A 436 4.42 27.58 -3.96
C ALA A 436 4.85 29.05 -4.07
N PHE A 437 3.93 29.99 -3.89
CA PHE A 437 4.26 31.42 -3.84
C PHE A 437 5.13 31.76 -2.63
N ILE A 438 4.83 31.22 -1.45
CA ILE A 438 5.63 31.43 -0.25
C ILE A 438 7.05 30.85 -0.42
N GLU A 439 7.17 29.66 -1.00
CA GLU A 439 8.47 29.04 -1.28
C GLU A 439 9.28 29.86 -2.28
N ALA A 440 8.66 30.31 -3.37
CA ALA A 440 9.32 31.17 -4.35
C ALA A 440 9.77 32.52 -3.74
N ILE A 441 9.01 33.10 -2.80
CA ILE A 441 9.44 34.29 -2.05
C ILE A 441 10.68 33.98 -1.21
N LEU A 442 10.74 32.83 -0.55
CA LEU A 442 11.89 32.44 0.25
C LEU A 442 13.15 32.20 -0.60
N ILE A 443 12.98 31.64 -1.80
CA ILE A 443 14.10 31.37 -2.72
C ILE A 443 14.61 32.67 -3.39
N VAL A 444 13.70 33.50 -3.92
CA VAL A 444 14.06 34.68 -4.74
C VAL A 444 14.18 35.95 -3.90
N GLY A 445 13.31 36.13 -2.90
CA GLY A 445 13.21 37.35 -2.10
C GLY A 445 14.17 37.42 -0.92
N PHE A 446 14.71 36.29 -0.46
CA PHE A 446 15.71 36.20 0.59
C PHE A 446 16.85 35.27 0.14
N PRO A 447 17.70 35.70 -0.82
CA PRO A 447 18.86 34.90 -1.19
C PRO A 447 19.69 34.65 0.07
N PHE A 448 19.74 33.40 0.52
CA PHE A 448 20.63 32.96 1.58
C PHE A 448 22.07 33.03 1.05
N ILE A 449 22.63 34.24 0.97
CA ILE A 449 24.05 34.48 0.70
C ILE A 449 24.58 35.32 1.88
N PRO A 450 25.33 34.73 2.82
CA PRO A 450 26.42 35.47 3.42
C PRO A 450 27.47 35.64 2.32
N GLU A 451 27.68 36.87 1.86
CA GLU A 451 28.80 37.27 1.02
C GLU A 451 30.12 36.98 1.77
N SER A 452 30.61 35.73 1.74
CA SER A 452 32.00 35.33 2.07
C SER A 452 32.21 33.80 2.18
N SER A 453 31.75 33.00 1.20
CA SER A 453 32.31 31.64 1.01
C SER A 453 32.31 31.23 -0.47
N PRO A 454 33.35 30.49 -0.93
CA PRO A 454 33.66 30.29 -2.35
C PRO A 454 32.61 29.40 -3.06
N PRO A 455 32.55 29.42 -4.41
CA PRO A 455 31.42 28.92 -5.17
C PRO A 455 31.33 27.40 -5.07
N GLY A 456 30.19 26.90 -4.62
CA GLY A 456 29.97 25.46 -4.46
C GLY A 456 28.71 25.13 -3.68
N PHE A 457 27.56 25.52 -4.21
CA PHE A 457 26.27 24.82 -4.02
C PHE A 457 25.58 24.78 -5.39
#